data_AF-D3L8X0-F1
#
_entry.id   AF-D3L8X0-F1
#
_cell.length_a   1.000
_cell.length_b   1.000
_cell.length_c   1.000
_cell.angle_alpha   90.00
_cell.angle_beta   90.00
_cell.angle_gamma   90.00
#
_symmetry.space_group_name_H-M   'P 1'
#
loop_
_entity.id
_entity.type
_entity.pdbx_description
1 polymer ?
#
loop_
_entity_poly.entity_id
_entity_poly.type
_entity_poly.pdbx_seq_one_letter_code
_entity_poly.pdbx_strand_id
1 'polypeptide(L)'
;MYDGKPFLQLFLLIKKGLIATIAMIITMVLMLDDIENYPISKMDGNMLMISIYGSITVALLNVFQAICLFVYLNNTFRSIYVISSYISNTILVIICTSRVNDYSFMYLGIFSGLLGIFLLTYQIWCGRRYHLVNHP
;
A
#
# COMPACT_ATOMS: atom_id res chain seq x y z
N MET A 1 -18.52 1.46 -5.88
CA MET A 1 -17.38 2.05 -6.67
C MET A 1 -17.10 1.29 -7.96
N TYR A 2 -17.22 -0.04 -7.97
CA TYR A 2 -17.04 -0.88 -9.15
C TYR A 2 -18.30 -1.72 -9.43
N ASP A 3 -19.48 -1.12 -9.23
CA ASP A 3 -20.75 -1.81 -9.45
C ASP A 3 -20.79 -2.39 -10.87
N GLY A 4 -21.07 -3.70 -10.96
CA GLY A 4 -21.05 -4.44 -12.22
C GLY A 4 -19.69 -4.97 -12.68
N LYS A 5 -18.60 -4.81 -11.92
CA LYS A 5 -17.26 -5.34 -12.24
C LYS A 5 -16.69 -6.25 -11.13
N PRO A 6 -17.30 -7.41 -10.87
CA PRO A 6 -16.95 -8.27 -9.73
C PRO A 6 -15.51 -8.81 -9.80
N PHE A 7 -15.02 -9.17 -10.99
CA PHE A 7 -13.64 -9.64 -11.17
C PHE A 7 -12.60 -8.56 -10.83
N LEU A 8 -12.88 -7.30 -11.16
CA LEU A 8 -11.99 -6.19 -10.83
C LEU A 8 -11.98 -5.92 -9.31
N GLN A 9 -13.13 -6.02 -8.66
CA GLN A 9 -13.23 -5.92 -7.19
C GLN A 9 -12.44 -7.02 -6.50
N LEU A 10 -12.59 -8.27 -6.94
CA LEU A 10 -11.86 -9.42 -6.40
C LEU A 10 -10.34 -9.27 -6.60
N PHE A 11 -9.91 -8.84 -7.78
CA PHE A 11 -8.50 -8.60 -8.07
C PHE A 11 -7.91 -7.50 -7.16
N LEU A 12 -8.63 -6.39 -6.99
CA LEU A 12 -8.20 -5.31 -6.10
C LEU A 12 -8.19 -5.75 -4.63
N LEU A 13 -9.14 -6.58 -4.21
CA LEU A 13 -9.16 -7.16 -2.87
C LEU A 13 -7.93 -8.01 -2.60
N ILE A 14 -7.63 -8.96 -3.50
CA ILE A 14 -6.45 -9.83 -3.40
C ILE A 14 -5.17 -9.00 -3.33
N LYS A 15 -5.05 -8.01 -4.21
CA LYS A 15 -3.91 -7.09 -4.21
C LYS A 15 -3.77 -6.35 -2.88
N LYS A 16 -4.86 -5.78 -2.34
CA LYS A 16 -4.85 -5.06 -1.07
C LYS A 16 -4.49 -5.99 0.10
N GLY A 17 -5.01 -7.20 0.10
CA GLY A 17 -4.66 -8.24 1.07
C GLY A 17 -3.17 -8.57 1.02
N LEU A 18 -2.63 -8.84 -0.17
CA LEU A 18 -1.22 -9.18 -0.36
C LEU A 18 -0.28 -8.06 0.13
N ILE A 19 -0.60 -6.80 -0.19
CA ILE A 19 0.17 -5.64 0.31
C ILE A 19 0.09 -5.55 1.84
N ALA A 20 -1.09 -5.74 2.42
CA ALA A 20 -1.26 -5.72 3.87
C ALA A 20 -0.45 -6.84 4.56
N THR A 21 -0.45 -8.05 3.99
CA THR A 21 0.36 -9.17 4.50
C THR A 21 1.85 -8.87 4.43
N ILE A 22 2.35 -8.35 3.29
CA ILE A 22 3.76 -7.97 3.16
C ILE A 22 4.13 -6.89 4.18
N ALA A 23 3.30 -5.85 4.34
CA ALA A 23 3.55 -4.78 5.30
C ALA A 23 3.59 -5.29 6.75
N MET A 24 2.73 -6.26 7.10
CA MET A 24 2.76 -6.91 8.41
C MET A 24 4.03 -7.76 8.62
N ILE A 25 4.48 -8.50 7.60
CA ILE A 25 5.73 -9.27 7.68
C ILE A 25 6.92 -8.31 7.87
N ILE A 26 6.98 -7.21 7.11
CA ILE A 26 8.00 -6.17 7.27
C ILE A 26 7.98 -5.61 8.69
N THR A 27 6.79 -5.29 9.20
CA THR A 27 6.62 -4.80 10.58
C THR A 27 7.19 -5.78 11.60
N MET A 28 6.88 -7.07 11.46
CA MET A 28 7.34 -8.10 12.37
C MET A 28 8.88 -8.25 12.35
N VAL A 29 9.48 -8.25 11.16
CA VAL A 29 10.94 -8.31 11.01
C VAL A 29 11.60 -7.09 11.65
N LEU A 30 11.08 -5.88 11.39
CA LEU A 30 11.62 -4.66 11.97
C LEU A 30 11.45 -4.58 13.49
N MET A 31 10.35 -5.11 14.03
CA MET A 31 10.13 -5.19 15.49
C MET A 31 11.06 -6.18 16.18
N LEU A 32 11.33 -7.33 15.55
CA LEU A 32 12.31 -8.29 16.08
C LEU A 32 13.71 -7.67 16.11
N ASP A 33 14.08 -6.95 15.06
CA ASP A 33 15.36 -6.24 14.99
C ASP A 33 15.49 -5.12 16.05
N ASP A 34 14.40 -4.39 16.33
CA ASP A 34 14.35 -3.39 17.42
C ASP A 34 14.63 -4.04 18.78
N ILE A 35 14.00 -5.19 19.04
CA ILE A 35 14.13 -5.93 20.30
C ILE A 35 15.55 -6.51 20.46
N GLU A 36 16.16 -7.01 19.38
CA GLU A 36 17.46 -7.67 19.42
C GLU A 36 18.65 -6.70 19.43
N ASN A 37 18.60 -5.62 18.65
CA ASN A 37 19.79 -4.81 18.36
C ASN A 37 19.76 -3.38 18.92
N TYR A 38 18.59 -2.77 19.12
CA TYR A 38 18.48 -1.36 19.52
C TYR A 38 17.32 -1.12 20.49
N PRO A 39 17.49 -1.28 21.82
CA PRO A 39 16.42 -1.03 22.78
C PRO A 39 16.04 0.46 22.82
N ILE A 40 15.05 0.88 22.02
CA ILE A 40 14.15 2.08 21.98
C ILE A 40 14.75 3.49 22.28
N SER A 41 15.97 3.61 22.79
CA SER A 41 16.53 4.81 23.44
C SER A 41 17.73 5.43 22.72
N LYS A 42 18.19 4.87 21.59
CA LYS A 42 19.33 5.40 20.82
C LYS A 42 18.87 6.08 19.53
N MET A 43 19.61 7.13 19.14
CA MET A 43 19.30 8.05 18.04
C MET A 43 19.09 7.38 16.67
N ASP A 44 19.74 6.24 16.39
CA ASP A 44 19.51 5.40 15.18
C ASP A 44 18.18 4.64 15.21
N GLY A 45 17.59 4.43 16.39
CA GLY A 45 16.28 3.82 16.59
C GLY A 45 15.13 4.66 16.04
N ASN A 46 15.31 5.97 15.84
CA ASN A 46 14.25 6.83 15.28
C ASN A 46 13.87 6.43 13.85
N MET A 47 14.86 6.08 13.00
CA MET A 47 14.58 5.67 11.63
C MET A 47 13.92 4.28 11.58
N LEU A 48 14.28 3.40 12.52
CA LEU A 48 13.67 2.08 12.68
C LEU A 48 12.21 2.20 13.13
N MET A 49 11.94 3.00 14.16
CA MET A 49 10.60 3.31 14.65
C MET A 49 9.71 3.92 13.56
N ILE A 50 10.21 4.89 12.79
CA ILE A 50 9.45 5.48 11.66
C ILE A 50 9.10 4.41 10.62
N SER A 51 10.02 3.47 10.35
CA SER A 51 9.80 2.38 9.40
C SER A 51 8.77 1.37 9.91
N ILE A 52 8.77 1.07 11.22
CA ILE A 52 7.77 0.21 11.88
C ILE A 52 6.39 0.86 11.82
N TYR A 53 6.24 2.10 12.31
CA TYR A 53 4.97 2.82 12.28
C TYR A 53 4.46 3.08 10.87
N GLY A 54 5.37 3.36 9.94
CA GLY A 54 5.06 3.48 8.52
C GLY A 54 4.49 2.18 7.95
N SER A 55 5.11 1.04 8.26
CA SER A 55 4.65 -0.29 7.79
C SER A 55 3.28 -0.66 8.37
N ILE A 56 3.05 -0.39 9.66
CA ILE A 56 1.74 -0.57 10.31
C ILE A 56 0.68 0.31 9.62
N THR A 57 1.02 1.57 9.37
CA THR A 57 0.11 2.52 8.70
C THR A 57 -0.24 2.04 7.29
N VAL A 58 0.73 1.51 6.53
CA VAL A 58 0.48 0.91 5.22
C VAL A 58 -0.46 -0.29 5.32
N ALA A 59 -0.27 -1.18 6.30
CA ALA A 59 -1.15 -2.32 6.50
C ALA A 59 -2.58 -1.88 6.81
N LEU A 60 -2.77 -0.99 7.77
CA LEU A 60 -4.08 -0.45 8.17
C LEU A 60 -4.78 0.27 7.00
N LEU A 61 -4.06 1.10 6.25
CA LEU A 61 -4.59 1.79 5.07
C LEU A 61 -5.05 0.80 4.00
N ASN A 62 -4.30 -0.28 3.76
CA ASN A 62 -4.71 -1.29 2.77
C ASN A 62 -5.91 -2.11 3.23
N VAL A 63 -6.06 -2.39 4.53
CA VAL A 63 -7.27 -3.02 5.11
C VAL A 63 -8.47 -2.10 4.98
N PHE A 64 -8.34 -0.82 5.36
CA PHE A 64 -9.41 0.17 5.18
C PHE A 64 -9.83 0.29 3.71
N GLN A 65 -8.85 0.36 2.81
CA GLN A 65 -9.11 0.40 1.36
C GLN A 65 -9.76 -0.89 0.85
N ALA A 66 -9.45 -2.05 1.41
CA ALA A 66 -10.14 -3.30 1.07
C ALA A 66 -11.63 -3.22 1.43
N ILE A 67 -11.97 -2.67 2.61
CA ILE A 67 -13.36 -2.45 3.04
C ILE A 67 -14.05 -1.46 2.09
N CYS A 68 -13.38 -0.37 1.74
CA CYS A 68 -13.90 0.65 0.82
C CYS A 68 -14.26 0.12 -0.58
N LEU A 69 -13.74 -1.05 -1.01
CA LEU A 69 -14.11 -1.65 -2.29
C LEU A 69 -15.58 -2.10 -2.36
N PHE A 70 -16.16 -2.42 -1.21
CA PHE A 70 -17.53 -2.96 -1.08
C PHE A 70 -18.58 -1.90 -0.76
N VAL A 71 -18.17 -0.67 -0.45
CA VAL A 71 -19.07 0.41 -0.08
C VAL A 71 -19.26 1.37 -1.26
N TYR A 72 -20.48 1.87 -1.45
CA TYR A 72 -20.73 2.94 -2.40
C TYR A 72 -20.17 4.26 -1.85
N LEU A 73 -19.10 4.76 -2.46
CA LEU A 73 -18.42 5.99 -2.05
C LEU A 73 -18.89 7.16 -2.90
N ASN A 74 -19.13 8.30 -2.26
CA ASN A 74 -19.35 9.56 -2.97
C ASN A 74 -18.08 10.00 -3.73
N ASN A 75 -18.19 10.89 -4.73
CA ASN A 75 -17.07 11.29 -5.59
C ASN A 75 -15.85 11.83 -4.83
N THR A 76 -16.07 12.59 -3.76
CA THR A 76 -14.98 13.09 -2.90
C THR A 76 -14.24 11.94 -2.21
N PHE A 77 -14.98 10.99 -1.62
CA PHE A 77 -14.41 9.81 -0.97
C PHE A 77 -13.70 8.87 -1.95
N ARG A 78 -14.18 8.79 -3.19
CA ARG A 78 -13.50 8.06 -4.27
C ARG A 78 -12.14 8.66 -4.58
N SER A 79 -12.01 9.99 -4.58
CA SER A 79 -10.72 10.67 -4.77
C SER A 79 -9.78 10.42 -3.60
N ILE A 80 -10.28 10.51 -2.36
CA ILE A 80 -9.51 10.19 -1.14
C ILE A 80 -9.03 8.73 -1.18
N TYR A 81 -9.87 7.79 -1.62
CA TYR A 81 -9.48 6.39 -1.80
C TYR A 81 -8.30 6.23 -2.77
N VAL A 82 -8.37 6.89 -3.94
CA VAL A 82 -7.29 6.81 -4.94
C VAL A 82 -6.00 7.43 -4.40
N ILE A 83 -6.07 8.62 -3.81
CA ILE A 83 -4.91 9.33 -3.25
C ILE A 83 -4.28 8.52 -2.11
N SER A 84 -5.09 8.04 -1.16
CA SER A 84 -4.59 7.19 -0.07
C SER A 84 -3.97 5.89 -0.58
N SER A 85 -4.48 5.35 -1.70
CA SER A 85 -3.91 4.16 -2.33
C SER A 85 -2.56 4.46 -3.00
N TYR A 86 -2.34 5.65 -3.56
CA TYR A 86 -1.00 6.06 -4.00
C TYR A 86 -0.06 6.21 -2.81
N ILE A 87 -0.49 6.96 -1.78
CA ILE A 87 0.32 7.22 -0.59
C ILE A 87 0.75 5.91 0.08
N SER A 88 -0.16 4.95 0.26
CA SER A 88 0.18 3.68 0.93
C SER A 88 1.21 2.86 0.14
N ASN A 89 1.11 2.82 -1.19
CA ASN A 89 2.11 2.12 -2.01
C ASN A 89 3.45 2.87 -2.05
N THR A 90 3.44 4.20 -2.12
CA THR A 90 4.67 5.00 -2.09
C THR A 90 5.40 4.87 -0.76
N ILE A 91 4.68 4.93 0.37
CA ILE A 91 5.28 4.72 1.71
C ILE A 91 5.91 3.33 1.79
N LEU A 92 5.24 2.28 1.29
CA LEU A 92 5.80 0.94 1.26
C LEU A 92 7.12 0.90 0.49
N VAL A 93 7.16 1.49 -0.71
CA VAL A 93 8.39 1.56 -1.53
C VAL A 93 9.50 2.30 -0.79
N ILE A 94 9.20 3.43 -0.15
CA ILE A 94 10.19 4.22 0.61
C ILE A 94 10.80 3.39 1.75
N ILE A 95 9.96 2.75 2.57
CA ILE A 95 10.40 1.93 3.71
C ILE A 95 11.26 0.75 3.22
N CYS A 96 10.82 0.08 2.16
CA CYS A 96 11.57 -1.06 1.64
C CYS A 96 12.89 -0.64 0.99
N THR A 97 12.92 0.49 0.30
CA THR A 97 14.13 1.00 -0.37
C THR A 97 15.17 1.46 0.65
N SER A 98 14.75 2.11 1.74
CA SER A 98 15.68 2.58 2.77
C SER A 98 16.36 1.45 3.54
N ARG A 99 15.78 0.23 3.52
CA ARG A 99 16.27 -0.95 4.25
C ARG A 99 16.62 -2.14 3.35
N VAL A 100 16.76 -1.91 2.04
CA VAL A 100 17.02 -2.98 1.07
C VAL A 100 18.40 -3.62 1.25
N ASN A 101 19.37 -2.86 1.76
CA ASN A 101 20.71 -3.35 2.04
C ASN A 101 20.76 -4.26 3.28
N ASP A 102 19.84 -4.07 4.23
CA ASP A 102 19.80 -4.83 5.47
C ASP A 102 19.00 -6.13 5.30
N TYR A 103 17.93 -6.08 4.49
CA TYR A 103 16.99 -7.19 4.35
C TYR A 103 16.64 -7.46 2.88
N SER A 104 17.12 -8.59 2.33
CA SER A 104 16.80 -9.01 0.96
C SER A 104 15.28 -9.21 0.70
N PHE A 105 14.50 -9.49 1.75
CA PHE A 105 13.04 -9.58 1.64
C PHE A 105 12.37 -8.24 1.23
N MET A 106 13.02 -7.10 1.46
CA MET A 106 12.48 -5.78 1.13
C MET A 106 12.27 -5.58 -0.38
N TYR A 107 13.01 -6.29 -1.24
CA TYR A 107 12.76 -6.27 -2.69
C TYR A 107 11.33 -6.67 -3.06
N LEU A 108 10.73 -7.57 -2.28
CA LEU A 108 9.36 -8.03 -2.49
C LEU A 108 8.35 -6.91 -2.20
N GLY A 109 8.63 -6.09 -1.16
CA GLY A 109 7.86 -4.90 -0.84
C GLY A 109 8.02 -3.78 -1.88
N ILE A 110 9.24 -3.54 -2.39
CA ILE A 110 9.49 -2.58 -3.48
C ILE A 110 8.70 -2.99 -4.73
N PHE A 111 8.83 -4.25 -5.15
CA PHE A 111 8.15 -4.76 -6.33
C PHE A 111 6.62 -4.67 -6.19
N SER A 112 6.09 -5.10 -5.04
CA SER A 112 4.66 -5.03 -4.74
C SER A 112 4.14 -3.59 -4.75
N GLY A 113 4.87 -2.65 -4.15
CA GLY A 113 4.50 -1.24 -4.12
C GLY A 113 4.54 -0.58 -5.51
N LEU A 114 5.57 -0.86 -6.32
CA LEU A 114 5.67 -0.34 -7.70
C LEU A 114 4.58 -0.92 -8.61
N LEU A 115 4.34 -2.23 -8.54
CA LEU A 115 3.21 -2.87 -9.22
C LEU A 115 1.88 -2.28 -8.75
N GLY A 116 1.81 -1.95 -7.46
CA GLY A 116 0.76 -1.19 -6.80
C GLY A 116 0.41 0.10 -7.52
N ILE A 117 1.41 0.96 -7.68
CA ILE A 117 1.35 2.26 -8.35
C ILE A 117 1.03 2.09 -9.83
N PHE A 118 1.73 1.22 -10.54
CA PHE A 118 1.54 0.98 -11.97
C PHE A 118 0.09 0.60 -12.30
N LEU A 119 -0.49 -0.34 -11.56
CA LEU A 119 -1.87 -0.77 -11.74
C LEU A 119 -2.89 0.34 -11.43
N LEU A 120 -2.62 1.20 -10.43
CA LEU A 120 -3.48 2.36 -10.13
C LEU A 120 -3.44 3.38 -11.27
N THR A 121 -2.25 3.71 -11.78
CA THR A 121 -2.07 4.60 -12.93
C THR A 121 -2.79 4.06 -14.16
N TYR A 122 -2.61 2.76 -14.44
CA TYR A 122 -3.28 2.10 -15.56
C TYR A 122 -4.80 2.15 -15.44
N GLN A 123 -5.34 1.88 -14.24
CA GLN A 123 -6.77 1.93 -13.99
C GLN A 123 -7.35 3.33 -14.21
N ILE A 124 -6.67 4.38 -13.76
CA ILE A 124 -7.10 5.78 -13.97
C ILE A 124 -7.07 6.12 -15.46
N TRP A 125 -6.02 5.69 -16.16
CA TRP A 125 -5.87 5.94 -17.59
C TRP A 125 -6.98 5.27 -18.42
N CYS A 126 -7.27 3.99 -18.14
CA CYS A 126 -8.38 3.28 -18.78
C CYS A 126 -9.72 3.92 -18.44
N GLY A 127 -9.97 4.27 -17.17
CA GLY A 127 -11.22 4.91 -16.75
C GLY A 127 -11.46 6.26 -17.45
N ARG A 128 -10.39 7.04 -17.66
CA ARG A 128 -10.45 8.31 -18.38
C ARG A 128 -10.74 8.12 -19.88
N ARG A 129 -10.13 7.11 -20.51
CA ARG A 129 -10.43 6.75 -21.91
C ARG A 129 -11.87 6.29 -22.10
N TYR A 130 -12.42 5.48 -21.19
CA TYR A 130 -13.82 5.05 -21.27
C TYR A 130 -14.81 6.24 -21.19
N HIS A 131 -14.53 7.24 -20.37
CA HIS A 131 -15.35 8.45 -20.31
C HIS A 131 -15.25 9.30 -21.59
N LEU A 132 -14.05 9.45 -22.15
CA LEU A 132 -13.82 10.23 -23.38
C LEU A 132 -14.41 9.58 -24.64
N VAL A 133 -14.55 8.26 -24.68
CA VAL A 133 -15.08 7.54 -25.85
C VAL A 133 -16.61 7.44 -25.83
N ASN A 134 -17.22 7.35 -24.64
CA ASN A 134 -18.67 7.12 -24.51
C ASN A 134 -19.49 8.39 -24.21
N HIS A 135 -18.83 9.51 -23.91
CA HIS A 135 -19.46 10.81 -23.73
C HIS A 135 -18.55 11.89 -24.37
N PRO A 136 -18.60 12.06 -25.71
CA PRO A 136 -17.89 13.14 -26.40
C PRO A 136 -18.43 14.52 -26.01
#